data_AF-A0A7C5GC74-F1
#
_entry.id   AF-A0A7C5GC74-F1
#
_cell.length_a   1.000
_cell.length_b   1.000
_cell.length_c   1.000
_cell.angle_alpha   90.00
_cell.angle_beta   90.00
_cell.angle_gamma   90.00
#
_symmetry.space_group_name_H-M   'P 1'
#
loop_
_entity.id
_entity.type
_entity.pdbx_description
1 polymer ?
#
loop_
_entity_poly.entity_id
_entity_poly.type
_entity_poly.pdbx_seq_one_letter_code
_entity_poly.pdbx_strand_id
1 'polypeptide(L)'
;MLFEIQNKVQQILQHPKLKNFFSEEVTVYNEREIVTVDGQIIIPDRLVINNKNEVTILDYKTGVALKKHHQQILNYQNVLKSMNYKVKKLYLIYIGAKIIVEQV
;
A
#
# COMPACT_ATOMS: atom_id res chain seq x y z
N MET A 1 4.78 25.31 -2.32
CA MET A 1 5.44 24.02 -2.02
C MET A 1 4.81 23.27 -0.83
N LEU A 2 4.88 23.77 0.40
CA LEU A 2 4.33 23.06 1.58
C LEU A 2 2.81 22.81 1.49
N PHE A 3 2.06 23.83 1.06
CA PHE A 3 0.59 23.76 0.88
C PHE A 3 0.16 22.69 -0.15
N GLU A 4 0.91 22.54 -1.23
CA GLU A 4 0.61 21.54 -2.27
C GLU A 4 0.80 20.11 -1.76
N ILE A 5 1.84 19.88 -0.95
CA ILE A 5 2.09 18.58 -0.32
C ILE A 5 0.96 18.26 0.66
N GLN A 6 0.60 19.22 1.53
CA GLN A 6 -0.51 19.06 2.48
C GLN A 6 -1.83 18.71 1.78
N ASN A 7 -2.15 19.38 0.67
CA ASN A 7 -3.34 19.09 -0.11
C ASN A 7 -3.32 17.68 -0.71
N LYS A 8 -2.18 17.23 -1.23
CA LYS A 8 -2.05 15.85 -1.75
C LYS A 8 -2.22 14.81 -0.65
N VAL A 9 -1.62 15.05 0.53
CA VAL A 9 -1.79 14.17 1.70
C VAL A 9 -3.26 14.11 2.11
N GLN A 10 -3.93 15.26 2.24
CA GLN A 10 -5.36 15.31 2.57
C GLN A 10 -6.22 14.56 1.55
N GLN A 11 -5.95 14.70 0.24
CA GLN A 11 -6.66 13.96 -0.79
C GLN A 11 -6.52 12.44 -0.62
N ILE A 12 -5.33 11.95 -0.25
CA ILE A 12 -5.10 10.52 0.01
C ILE A 12 -5.83 10.06 1.27
N LEU A 13 -5.69 10.80 2.38
CA LEU A 13 -6.31 10.47 3.67
C LEU A 13 -7.84 10.45 3.59
N GLN A 14 -8.43 11.36 2.81
CA GLN A 14 -9.88 11.47 2.65
C GLN A 14 -10.43 10.66 1.47
N HIS A 15 -9.58 10.02 0.65
CA HIS A 15 -10.02 9.30 -0.53
C HIS A 15 -11.01 8.20 -0.15
N PRO A 16 -12.21 8.10 -0.77
CA PRO A 16 -13.26 7.16 -0.34
C PRO A 16 -12.82 5.69 -0.30
N LYS A 17 -11.92 5.29 -1.21
CA LYS A 17 -11.36 3.93 -1.23
C LYS A 17 -10.28 3.68 -0.16
N LEU A 18 -9.65 4.73 0.38
CA LEU A 18 -8.47 4.60 1.23
C LEU A 18 -8.70 5.03 2.69
N LYS A 19 -9.65 5.93 2.96
CA LYS A 19 -9.87 6.54 4.29
C LYS A 19 -9.94 5.53 5.44
N ASN A 20 -10.57 4.38 5.22
CA ASN A 20 -10.70 3.33 6.24
C ASN A 20 -9.37 2.67 6.61
N PHE A 21 -8.34 2.81 5.79
CA PHE A 21 -7.00 2.29 6.07
C PHE A 21 -6.13 3.27 6.87
N PHE A 22 -6.66 4.46 7.19
CA PHE A 22 -6.01 5.46 8.04
C PHE A 22 -6.76 5.67 9.36
N SER A 23 -7.77 4.85 9.67
CA SER A 23 -8.46 4.92 10.97
C SER A 23 -7.60 4.31 12.08
N GLU A 24 -7.97 4.60 13.33
CA GLU A 24 -7.33 4.01 14.52
C GLU A 24 -7.72 2.53 14.73
N GLU A 25 -8.67 2.01 13.95
CA GLU A 25 -9.20 0.64 14.06
C GLU A 25 -8.35 -0.41 13.34
N VAL A 26 -7.26 0.00 12.67
CA VAL A 26 -6.38 -0.88 11.91
C VAL A 26 -4.96 -0.84 12.45
N THR A 27 -4.26 -1.97 12.37
CA THR A 27 -2.82 -2.01 12.65
C THR A 27 -2.06 -1.69 11.38
N VAL A 28 -1.10 -0.75 11.45
CA VAL A 28 -0.33 -0.29 10.29
C VAL A 28 1.15 -0.57 10.49
N TYR A 29 1.78 -1.15 9.47
CA TYR A 29 3.23 -1.23 9.35
C TYR A 29 3.66 -0.44 8.11
N ASN A 30 4.47 0.61 8.30
CA ASN A 30 5.05 1.37 7.20
C ASN A 30 6.51 0.93 7.02
N GLU A 31 6.96 0.82 5.77
CA GLU A 31 8.35 0.54 5.38
C GLU A 31 9.01 -0.59 6.20
N ARG A 32 8.23 -1.63 6.50
CA ARG A 32 8.69 -2.76 7.34
C ARG A 32 9.35 -3.80 6.45
N GLU A 33 10.62 -4.08 6.73
CA GLU A 33 11.36 -5.16 6.09
C GLU A 33 10.69 -6.53 6.35
N ILE A 34 10.61 -7.34 5.30
CA ILE A 34 10.19 -8.74 5.37
C ILE A 34 11.30 -9.57 4.74
N VAL A 35 11.85 -10.49 5.52
CA VAL A 35 12.79 -11.50 5.03
C VAL A 35 11.98 -12.66 4.47
N THR A 36 12.13 -12.92 3.18
CA THR A 36 11.44 -14.01 2.48
C THR A 36 12.07 -15.36 2.83
N VAL A 37 11.37 -16.44 2.49
CA VAL A 37 11.85 -17.83 2.71
C VAL A 37 13.16 -18.14 1.97
N ASP A 38 13.41 -17.47 0.85
CA ASP A 38 14.63 -17.57 0.05
C ASP A 38 15.70 -16.53 0.45
N GLY A 39 15.50 -15.80 1.56
CA GLY A 39 16.48 -14.88 2.14
C GLY A 39 16.54 -13.50 1.49
N GLN A 40 15.61 -13.18 0.58
CA GLN A 40 15.50 -11.83 0.03
C GLN A 40 14.83 -10.88 1.02
N ILE A 41 15.13 -9.59 0.91
CA ILE A 41 14.45 -8.54 1.69
C ILE A 41 13.50 -7.81 0.76
N ILE A 42 12.23 -7.72 1.16
CA ILE A 42 11.25 -6.83 0.53
C ILE A 42 10.77 -5.79 1.54
N ILE A 43 10.44 -4.60 1.05
CA ILE A 43 9.98 -3.48 1.86
C ILE A 43 8.73 -2.90 1.21
N PRO A 44 7.52 -3.31 1.64
CA PRO A 44 6.29 -2.66 1.23
C PRO A 44 6.15 -1.28 1.89
N ASP A 45 5.69 -0.28 1.13
CA ASP A 45 5.47 1.07 1.67
C ASP A 45 4.52 1.04 2.88
N ARG A 46 3.41 0.31 2.76
CA ARG A 46 2.40 0.22 3.82
C ARG A 46 1.59 -1.06 3.80
N LEU A 47 1.56 -1.73 4.94
CA LEU A 47 0.67 -2.85 5.24
C LEU A 47 -0.35 -2.44 6.28
N VAL A 48 -1.61 -2.79 6.03
CA VAL A 48 -2.75 -2.46 6.89
C VAL A 48 -3.47 -3.74 7.24
N ILE A 49 -3.51 -4.07 8.52
CA ILE A 49 -4.13 -5.29 9.05
C ILE A 49 -5.40 -4.91 9.80
N ASN A 50 -6.53 -5.47 9.38
CA ASN A 50 -7.81 -5.26 10.04
C ASN A 50 -8.01 -6.22 11.24
N ASN A 51 -9.09 -6.01 11.99
CA ASN A 51 -9.47 -6.86 13.12
C ASN A 51 -9.74 -8.34 12.78
N LYS A 52 -9.88 -8.69 11.49
CA LYS A 52 -10.01 -10.07 10.99
C LYS A 52 -8.69 -10.67 10.54
N ASN A 53 -7.56 -10.02 10.86
CA ASN A 53 -6.21 -10.37 10.43
C ASN A 53 -6.05 -10.43 8.89
N GLU A 54 -6.84 -9.64 8.16
CA GLU A 54 -6.73 -9.51 6.71
C GLU A 54 -5.84 -8.32 6.36
N VAL A 55 -4.94 -8.52 5.40
CA VAL A 55 -3.94 -7.53 5.00
C VAL A 55 -4.41 -6.78 3.77
N THR A 56 -4.30 -5.45 3.80
CA THR A 56 -4.35 -4.58 2.63
C THR A 56 -2.97 -3.97 2.41
N ILE A 57 -2.48 -4.00 1.17
CA ILE A 57 -1.19 -3.42 0.79
C ILE A 57 -1.47 -2.11 0.05
N LEU A 58 -0.85 -1.01 0.51
CA LEU A 58 -0.84 0.26 -0.20
C LEU A 58 0.59 0.54 -0.64
N ASP A 59 0.77 0.88 -1.92
CA ASP A 59 2.07 1.16 -2.52
C ASP A 59 1.96 2.48 -3.31
N TYR A 60 2.79 3.45 -2.95
CA TYR A 60 2.70 4.83 -3.45
C TYR A 60 3.72 5.04 -4.57
N LYS A 61 3.29 5.71 -5.64
CA LYS A 61 4.14 5.99 -6.80
C LYS A 61 4.02 7.44 -7.22
N THR A 62 5.15 8.06 -7.51
CA THR A 62 5.20 9.34 -8.23
C THR A 62 5.42 9.09 -9.71
N GLY A 63 4.81 9.91 -10.56
CA GLY A 63 4.96 9.80 -12.02
C GLY A 63 3.97 8.83 -12.65
N VAL A 64 4.38 8.22 -13.77
CA VAL A 64 3.49 7.42 -14.63
C VAL A 64 3.31 6.00 -14.11
N ALA A 65 2.15 5.40 -14.41
CA ALA A 65 1.91 3.99 -14.16
C ALA A 65 2.82 3.11 -15.03
N LEU A 66 3.45 2.13 -14.41
CA LEU A 66 4.38 1.21 -15.06
C LEU A 66 4.03 -0.23 -14.67
N LYS A 67 4.17 -1.16 -15.62
CA LYS A 67 3.92 -2.60 -15.39
C LYS A 67 4.74 -3.17 -14.22
N LYS A 68 5.93 -2.63 -13.96
CA LYS A 68 6.78 -3.02 -12.82
C LYS A 68 6.13 -2.76 -11.46
N HIS A 69 5.22 -1.78 -11.36
CA HIS A 69 4.52 -1.48 -10.10
C HIS A 69 3.54 -2.61 -9.76
N HIS A 70 2.80 -3.12 -10.75
CA HIS A 70 1.95 -4.31 -10.59
C HIS A 70 2.79 -5.53 -10.20
N GLN A 71 3.92 -5.76 -10.87
CA GLN A 71 4.80 -6.88 -10.51
C GLN A 71 5.31 -6.76 -9.07
N GLN A 72 5.68 -5.55 -8.62
CA GLN A 72 6.13 -5.28 -7.26
C GLN A 72 5.04 -5.59 -6.22
N ILE A 73 3.83 -5.02 -6.37
CA ILE A 73 2.76 -5.22 -5.39
C ILE A 73 2.24 -6.66 -5.37
N LEU A 74 2.26 -7.36 -6.51
CA LEU A 74 1.96 -8.79 -6.59
C LEU A 74 3.04 -9.65 -5.92
N ASN A 75 4.32 -9.25 -6.01
CA ASN A 75 5.38 -9.91 -5.27
C ASN A 75 5.15 -9.81 -3.75
N TYR A 76 4.80 -8.63 -3.24
CA TYR A 76 4.45 -8.43 -1.83
C TYR A 76 3.29 -9.32 -1.40
N GLN A 77 2.24 -9.40 -2.22
CA GLN A 77 1.11 -10.30 -1.98
C GLN A 77 1.55 -11.75 -1.85
N ASN A 78 2.41 -12.23 -2.77
CA ASN A 78 2.86 -13.62 -2.80
C ASN A 78 3.70 -13.97 -1.57
N VAL A 79 4.61 -13.09 -1.16
CA VAL A 79 5.40 -13.27 0.07
C VAL A 79 4.49 -13.32 1.30
N LEU A 80 3.52 -12.42 1.43
CA LEU A 80 2.60 -12.44 2.56
C LEU A 80 1.73 -13.71 2.57
N LYS A 81 1.28 -14.17 1.40
CA LYS A 81 0.53 -15.43 1.29
C LYS A 81 1.37 -16.65 1.67
N SER A 82 2.65 -16.70 1.31
CA SER A 82 3.53 -17.81 1.70
C SER A 82 3.80 -17.84 3.21
N MET A 83 3.63 -16.70 3.89
CA MET A 83 3.64 -16.56 5.35
C MET A 83 2.24 -16.73 5.99
N ASN A 84 1.28 -17.32 5.26
CA ASN A 84 -0.10 -17.59 5.71
C ASN A 84 -0.96 -16.35 5.99
N TYR A 85 -0.60 -15.15 5.53
CA TYR A 85 -1.47 -13.98 5.63
C TYR A 85 -2.56 -13.98 4.56
N LYS A 86 -3.76 -13.53 4.94
CA LYS A 86 -4.89 -13.33 4.02
C LYS A 86 -4.85 -11.93 3.43
N VAL A 87 -4.23 -11.77 2.26
CA VAL A 87 -4.20 -10.48 1.55
C VAL A 87 -5.54 -10.23 0.84
N LYS A 88 -6.26 -9.19 1.24
CA LYS A 88 -7.62 -8.88 0.79
C LYS A 88 -7.66 -7.86 -0.34
N LYS A 89 -6.79 -6.85 -0.32
CA LYS A 89 -6.78 -5.74 -1.29
C LYS A 89 -5.36 -5.26 -1.56
N LEU A 90 -5.11 -4.87 -2.80
CA LEU A 90 -3.88 -4.25 -3.27
C LEU A 90 -4.23 -2.90 -3.88
N TYR A 91 -3.59 -1.82 -3.44
CA TYR A 91 -3.79 -0.50 -4.02
C TYR A 91 -2.48 0.11 -4.48
N LEU A 92 -2.43 0.49 -5.76
CA LEU A 92 -1.42 1.39 -6.29
C LEU A 92 -1.95 2.82 -6.24
N ILE A 93 -1.20 3.71 -5.61
CA ILE A 93 -1.60 5.10 -5.35
C ILE A 93 -0.63 6.02 -6.10
N TYR A 94 -1.09 6.55 -7.23
CA TYR A 94 -0.28 7.45 -8.07
C TYR A 94 -0.50 8.90 -7.66
N ILE A 95 0.59 9.57 -7.29
CA ILE A 95 0.62 10.94 -6.81
C ILE A 95 1.16 11.86 -7.91
N GLY A 96 0.25 12.40 -8.73
CA GLY A 96 0.55 13.32 -9.82
C GLY A 96 -0.14 14.68 -9.66
N ALA A 97 -0.63 15.24 -10.77
CA ALA A 97 -1.56 16.36 -10.76
C ALA A 97 -2.92 15.99 -10.15
N LYS A 98 -3.29 14.72 -10.26
CA LYS A 98 -4.43 14.10 -9.57
C LYS A 98 -3.95 12.87 -8.81
N ILE A 99 -4.63 12.54 -7.72
CA ILE A 99 -4.45 11.26 -7.05
C ILE A 99 -5.26 10.20 -7.81
N ILE A 100 -4.59 9.14 -8.26
CA ILE A 100 -5.24 8.00 -8.91
C ILE A 100 -5.07 6.79 -8.01
N VAL A 101 -6.18 6.13 -7.67
CA VAL A 101 -6.21 4.93 -6.83
C VAL A 101 -6.70 3.75 -7.65
N GLU A 102 -5.76 2.90 -8.00
CA GLU A 102 -5.98 1.66 -8.74
C GLU A 102 -6.01 0.48 -7.77
N GLN A 103 -7.02 -0.39 -7.89
CA GLN A 103 -7.05 -1.65 -7.18
C GLN A 103 -6.54 -2.74 -8.11
N VAL A 104 -5.50 -3.46 -7.70
CA VAL A 104 -4.89 -4.57 -8.44
C VAL A 104 -5.47 -5.91 -7.98
#